data_AF-A0A846ZYP6-F1
#
_entry.id   AF-A0A846ZYP6-F1
#
_cell.length_a   1.000
_cell.length_b   1.000
_cell.length_c   1.000
_cell.angle_alpha   90.00
_cell.angle_beta   90.00
_cell.angle_gamma   90.00
#
_symmetry.space_group_name_H-M   'P 1'
#
loop_
_entity.id
_entity.type
_entity.pdbx_description
1 polymer ?
#
loop_
_entity_poly.entity_id
_entity_poly.type
_entity_poly.pdbx_seq_one_letter_code
_entity_poly.pdbx_strand_id
1 'polypeptide(L)'
;MINIGKAAMRIIQLTPGSGDNFYCENCLRDLALVRALRALGHEVTLVPMYLPLQIKNPEPLESAPIFFGKINVYLQQKAWLFRRIPTWLDRWLDSPFLLRGIAKNSSMTSARDLGETTISMLEGTEGRQTKEIDRLAEWLHGQAEKADVIILS
;
A
#
# COMPACT_ATOMS: atom_id res chain seq x y z
N MET A 1 -36.15 -3.84 -11.05
CA MET A 1 -35.15 -3.35 -10.07
C MET A 1 -34.65 -4.56 -9.32
N ILE A 2 -33.39 -4.96 -9.54
CA ILE A 2 -32.84 -6.19 -8.94
C ILE A 2 -32.64 -5.92 -7.45
N ASN A 3 -33.51 -6.50 -6.63
CA ASN A 3 -33.36 -6.52 -5.18
C ASN A 3 -32.29 -7.57 -4.85
N ILE A 4 -31.02 -7.15 -4.91
CA ILE A 4 -29.95 -7.98 -4.38
C ILE A 4 -30.08 -7.88 -2.87
N GLY A 5 -30.67 -8.89 -2.23
CA GLY A 5 -30.52 -9.10 -0.79
C GLY A 5 -29.03 -9.29 -0.50
N LYS A 6 -28.31 -8.19 -0.31
CA LYS A 6 -26.86 -8.20 -0.24
C LYS A 6 -26.48 -8.07 1.22
N ALA A 7 -26.03 -9.17 1.81
CA ALA A 7 -25.30 -9.10 3.06
C ALA A 7 -24.18 -8.06 2.91
N ALA A 8 -24.02 -7.19 3.90
CA ALA A 8 -22.86 -6.29 3.97
C ALA A 8 -21.59 -7.14 3.87
N MET A 9 -20.65 -6.74 3.03
CA MET A 9 -19.39 -7.44 2.82
C MET A 9 -18.27 -6.58 3.36
N ARG A 10 -17.21 -7.22 3.85
CA ARG A 10 -15.95 -6.59 4.24
C ARG A 10 -14.97 -6.67 3.08
N ILE A 11 -14.57 -5.53 2.56
CA ILE A 11 -13.75 -5.41 1.36
C ILE A 11 -12.47 -4.65 1.69
N ILE A 12 -11.33 -5.20 1.29
CA ILE A 12 -10.05 -4.50 1.34
C ILE A 12 -9.67 -4.08 -0.08
N GLN A 13 -9.53 -2.77 -0.31
CA GLN A 13 -9.02 -2.21 -1.55
C GLN A 13 -7.53 -1.88 -1.37
N LEU A 14 -6.65 -2.64 -2.03
CA LEU A 14 -5.23 -2.28 -2.11
C LEU A 14 -5.03 -1.29 -3.25
N THR A 15 -4.51 -0.11 -2.94
CA THR A 15 -4.30 0.97 -3.91
C THR A 15 -2.83 1.37 -3.94
N PRO A 16 -2.17 1.39 -5.12
CA PRO A 16 -0.75 1.73 -5.25
C PRO A 16 -0.33 3.03 -4.56
N GLY A 17 -1.10 4.11 -4.69
CA GLY A 17 -0.73 5.42 -4.15
C GLY A 17 0.46 6.05 -4.91
N SER A 18 0.23 7.17 -5.61
CA SER A 18 1.27 7.86 -6.39
C SER A 18 1.82 9.14 -5.75
N GLY A 19 1.23 9.59 -4.63
CA GLY A 19 1.52 10.90 -4.03
C GLY A 19 1.25 12.07 -5.00
N ASP A 20 1.85 13.23 -4.74
CA ASP A 20 1.56 14.47 -5.49
C ASP A 20 2.37 14.65 -6.79
N ASN A 21 3.39 13.81 -7.01
CA ASN A 21 4.38 14.01 -8.09
C ASN A 21 4.07 13.22 -9.38
N PHE A 22 3.05 12.35 -9.36
CA PHE A 22 2.72 11.50 -10.49
C PHE A 22 1.21 11.29 -10.59
N TYR A 23 0.66 11.59 -11.78
CA TYR A 23 -0.78 11.60 -12.02
C TYR A 23 -1.17 10.55 -13.07
N CYS A 24 -1.62 9.38 -12.61
CA CYS A 24 -2.16 8.31 -13.44
C CYS A 24 -3.65 8.02 -13.18
N GLU A 25 -4.27 8.79 -12.28
CA GLU A 25 -5.67 8.67 -11.85
C GLU A 25 -6.12 7.33 -11.24
N ASN A 26 -5.25 6.31 -11.14
CA ASN A 26 -5.59 5.03 -10.49
C ASN A 26 -6.13 5.25 -9.07
N CYS A 27 -5.50 6.13 -8.29
CA CYS A 27 -5.93 6.47 -6.93
C CYS A 27 -7.34 7.13 -6.89
N LEU A 28 -7.70 7.91 -7.91
CA LEU A 28 -9.01 8.56 -8.00
C LEU A 28 -10.09 7.56 -8.39
N ARG A 29 -9.79 6.67 -9.35
CA ARG A 29 -10.66 5.55 -9.73
C ARG A 29 -10.95 4.65 -8.53
N ASP A 30 -9.93 4.26 -7.79
CA ASP A 30 -10.07 3.37 -6.64
C ASP A 30 -10.90 4.05 -5.53
N LEU A 31 -10.68 5.35 -5.29
CA LEU A 31 -11.49 6.12 -4.36
C LEU A 31 -12.96 6.20 -4.79
N ALA A 32 -13.23 6.38 -6.09
CA ALA A 32 -14.59 6.38 -6.61
C ALA A 32 -15.26 5.01 -6.44
N LEU A 33 -14.53 3.92 -6.66
CA LEU A 33 -15.01 2.55 -6.42
C LEU A 33 -15.33 2.32 -4.95
N VAL A 34 -14.42 2.69 -4.04
CA VAL A 34 -14.64 2.57 -2.58
C VAL A 34 -15.88 3.34 -2.15
N ARG A 35 -16.06 4.58 -2.62
CA ARG A 35 -17.26 5.38 -2.32
C ARG A 35 -18.54 4.72 -2.80
N ALA A 36 -18.53 4.17 -4.02
CA ALA A 36 -19.68 3.48 -4.58
C ALA A 36 -20.03 2.21 -3.78
N LEU A 37 -19.02 1.42 -3.38
CA LEU A 37 -19.22 0.21 -2.58
C LEU A 37 -19.74 0.52 -1.18
N ARG A 38 -19.21 1.56 -0.52
CA ARG A 38 -19.72 2.05 0.77
C ARG A 38 -21.17 2.53 0.66
N ALA A 39 -21.51 3.25 -0.40
CA ALA A 39 -22.89 3.70 -0.66
C ALA A 39 -23.87 2.52 -0.89
N LEU A 40 -23.37 1.35 -1.28
CA LEU A 40 -24.15 0.11 -1.38
C LEU A 40 -24.26 -0.65 -0.04
N GLY A 41 -23.72 -0.12 1.05
CA GLY A 41 -23.78 -0.73 2.39
C GLY A 41 -22.67 -1.74 2.68
N HIS A 42 -21.58 -1.75 1.89
CA HIS A 42 -20.40 -2.58 2.18
C HIS A 42 -19.42 -1.84 3.11
N GLU A 43 -18.73 -2.59 3.95
CA GLU A 43 -17.62 -2.10 4.74
C GLU A 43 -16.35 -2.20 3.90
N VAL A 44 -15.69 -1.07 3.65
CA VAL A 44 -14.55 -1.02 2.72
C VAL A 44 -13.38 -0.28 3.36
N THR A 45 -12.27 -0.97 3.51
CA THR A 45 -11.00 -0.41 3.98
C THR A 45 -10.08 -0.14 2.78
N LEU A 46 -9.66 1.11 2.61
CA LEU A 46 -8.74 1.52 1.55
C LEU A 46 -7.32 1.53 2.09
N VAL A 47 -6.46 0.68 1.54
CA VAL A 47 -5.09 0.45 2.00
C VAL A 47 -4.09 1.01 0.97
N PRO A 48 -3.37 2.09 1.30
CA PRO A 48 -2.32 2.61 0.44
C PRO A 48 -1.09 1.69 0.48
N MET A 49 -0.56 1.35 -0.69
CA MET A 49 0.69 0.63 -0.83
C MET A 49 1.85 1.64 -0.76
N TYR A 50 2.34 2.15 -1.88
CA TYR A 50 3.64 2.84 -1.98
C TYR A 50 3.72 4.22 -1.33
N LEU A 51 2.65 5.00 -1.41
CA LEU A 51 2.59 6.38 -0.91
C LEU A 51 1.23 6.72 -0.29
N PRO A 52 1.19 7.66 0.67
CA PRO A 52 -0.07 8.18 1.19
C PRO A 52 -0.97 8.74 0.08
N LEU A 53 -2.27 8.51 0.22
CA LEU A 53 -3.27 9.12 -0.64
C LEU A 53 -3.48 10.58 -0.20
N GLN A 54 -3.11 11.52 -1.06
CA GLN A 54 -3.33 12.95 -0.85
C GLN A 54 -4.74 13.31 -1.36
N ILE A 55 -5.77 13.05 -0.54
CA ILE A 55 -7.16 13.35 -0.87
C ILE A 55 -7.58 14.58 -0.06
N LYS A 56 -8.08 15.63 -0.73
CA LYS A 56 -8.48 16.92 -0.10
C LYS A 56 -9.53 16.78 1.01
N ASN A 57 -10.29 15.69 1.02
CA ASN A 57 -11.22 15.31 2.09
C ASN A 57 -10.98 13.84 2.41
N PRO A 58 -10.06 13.50 3.32
CA PRO A 58 -10.00 12.14 3.82
C PRO A 58 -11.28 11.95 4.64
N GLU A 59 -12.25 11.19 4.09
CA GLU A 59 -13.05 10.36 4.97
C GLU A 59 -12.09 9.58 5.88
N PRO A 60 -12.45 9.22 7.11
CA PRO A 60 -11.56 8.47 7.97
C PRO A 60 -11.18 7.17 7.22
N LEU A 61 -10.03 7.25 6.55
CA LEU A 61 -9.27 6.11 6.11
C LEU A 61 -8.88 5.51 7.44
N GLU A 62 -9.65 4.52 7.88
CA GLU A 62 -9.26 3.66 8.98
C GLU A 62 -7.77 3.39 8.80
N SER A 63 -7.01 3.61 9.86
CA SER A 63 -5.56 3.84 9.89
C SER A 63 -4.78 2.64 9.35
N ALA A 64 -4.89 2.39 8.04
CA ALA A 64 -4.21 1.32 7.36
C ALA A 64 -2.72 1.69 7.28
N PRO A 65 -1.82 0.74 7.58
CA PRO A 65 -0.40 0.95 7.39
C PRO A 65 -0.09 1.21 5.91
N ILE A 66 0.98 1.94 5.66
CA ILE A 66 1.60 2.03 4.34
C ILE A 66 2.53 0.81 4.18
N PHE A 67 2.45 0.13 3.03
CA PHE A 67 3.26 -1.05 2.70
C PHE A 67 4.14 -0.77 1.49
N PHE A 68 5.34 -1.31 1.40
CA PHE A 68 6.27 -0.99 0.30
C PHE A 68 6.60 0.53 0.25
N GLY A 69 6.78 1.14 1.41
CA GLY A 69 7.22 2.53 1.51
C GLY A 69 8.55 2.75 0.80
N LYS A 70 8.66 3.85 0.03
CA LYS A 70 9.83 4.11 -0.85
C LYS A 70 11.19 3.97 -0.15
N ILE A 71 11.30 4.43 1.09
CA ILE A 71 12.57 4.37 1.86
C ILE A 71 12.91 2.92 2.17
N ASN A 72 11.95 2.16 2.67
CA ASN A 72 12.14 0.78 3.08
C ASN A 72 12.44 -0.12 1.87
N VAL A 73 11.69 0.03 0.77
CA VAL A 73 11.96 -0.69 -0.50
C VAL A 73 13.34 -0.37 -1.04
N TYR A 74 13.73 0.92 -1.06
CA TYR A 74 15.06 1.34 -1.51
C TYR A 74 16.19 0.74 -0.66
N LEU A 75 16.04 0.78 0.67
CA LEU A 75 17.05 0.23 1.58
C LEU A 75 17.15 -1.29 1.47
N GLN A 76 16.03 -2.01 1.37
CA GLN A 76 16.01 -3.45 1.12
C GLN A 76 16.63 -3.80 -0.25
N GLN A 77 16.43 -2.95 -1.27
CA GLN A 77 17.02 -3.14 -2.59
C GLN A 77 18.56 -3.01 -2.54
N LYS A 78 19.08 -1.95 -1.89
CA LYS A 78 20.52 -1.63 -1.91
C LYS A 78 21.34 -2.35 -0.85
N ALA A 79 20.75 -2.69 0.30
CA ALA A 79 21.48 -3.23 1.43
C ALA A 79 20.76 -4.44 2.04
N TRP A 80 21.43 -5.60 2.00
CA TRP A 80 20.90 -6.87 2.52
C TRP A 80 20.54 -6.81 4.01
N LEU A 81 21.20 -5.94 4.79
CA LEU A 81 20.97 -5.78 6.22
C LEU A 81 19.53 -5.35 6.53
N PHE A 82 18.96 -4.43 5.72
CA PHE A 82 17.60 -3.92 5.91
C PHE A 82 16.52 -4.96 5.61
N ARG A 83 16.88 -6.06 4.95
CA ARG A 83 16.00 -7.23 4.77
C ARG A 83 15.83 -8.03 6.06
N ARG A 84 16.74 -7.87 7.03
CA ARG A 84 16.77 -8.64 8.28
C ARG A 84 16.56 -7.81 9.55
N ILE A 85 16.47 -6.48 9.45
CA ILE A 85 16.20 -5.65 10.63
C ILE A 85 14.78 -5.92 11.18
N PRO A 86 14.53 -5.73 12.47
CA PRO A 86 13.20 -5.94 13.05
C PRO A 86 12.14 -4.95 12.54
N THR A 87 10.88 -5.39 12.47
CA THR A 87 9.74 -4.62 11.91
C THR A 87 9.46 -3.29 12.63
N TRP A 88 9.84 -3.14 13.90
CA TRP A 88 9.68 -1.88 14.63
C TRP A 88 10.58 -0.77 14.08
N LEU A 89 11.75 -1.13 13.52
CA LEU A 89 12.68 -0.18 12.92
C LEU A 89 12.17 0.28 11.54
N ASP A 90 11.48 -0.60 10.80
CA ASP A 90 10.81 -0.25 9.54
C ASP A 90 9.70 0.77 9.76
N ARG A 91 8.88 0.60 10.81
CA ARG A 91 7.82 1.56 11.15
C ARG A 91 8.35 2.96 11.42
N TRP A 92 9.57 3.07 11.96
CA TRP A 92 10.22 4.36 12.14
C TRP A 92 10.61 4.98 10.80
N LEU A 93 11.21 4.19 9.90
CA LEU A 93 11.60 4.61 8.54
C LEU A 93 10.40 5.00 7.65
N ASP A 94 9.25 4.34 7.84
CA ASP A 94 7.99 4.61 7.14
C ASP A 94 7.18 5.75 7.79
N SER A 95 7.73 6.46 8.79
CA SER A 95 7.00 7.56 9.42
C SER A 95 6.70 8.69 8.41
N PRO A 96 5.48 9.26 8.42
CA PRO A 96 5.11 10.32 7.48
C PRO A 96 6.02 11.55 7.54
N PHE A 97 6.72 11.79 8.65
CA PHE A 97 7.67 12.88 8.80
C PHE A 97 9.00 12.60 8.06
N LEU A 98 9.54 11.39 8.18
CA LEU A 98 10.75 10.98 7.45
C LEU A 98 10.48 10.80 5.96
N LEU A 99 9.34 10.22 5.59
CA LEU A 99 8.92 10.11 4.19
C LEU A 99 8.83 11.48 3.52
N ARG A 100 8.32 12.50 4.23
CA ARG A 100 8.26 13.89 3.71
C ARG A 100 9.64 14.55 3.56
N GLY A 101 10.59 14.25 4.46
CA GLY A 101 11.94 14.82 4.42
C GLY A 101 12.89 14.15 3.42
N ILE A 102 12.83 12.82 3.33
CA ILE A 102 13.79 11.99 2.56
C ILE A 102 13.31 11.73 1.13
N ALA A 103 12.01 11.89 0.82
CA ALA A 103 11.48 11.78 -0.55
C ALA A 103 12.20 12.68 -1.58
N LYS A 104 12.91 13.72 -1.13
CA LYS A 104 13.73 14.59 -2.00
C LYS A 104 15.07 13.96 -2.41
N ASN A 105 15.65 13.06 -1.61
CA ASN A 105 17.02 12.57 -1.79
C ASN A 105 17.15 11.04 -1.99
N SER A 106 16.17 10.22 -1.59
CA SER A 106 16.21 8.76 -1.77
C SER A 106 15.53 8.29 -3.06
N SER A 107 15.78 8.99 -4.16
CA SER A 107 15.03 8.79 -5.38
C SER A 107 15.58 7.58 -6.13
N MET A 108 14.85 6.46 -6.07
CA MET A 108 15.01 5.31 -6.95
C MET A 108 14.43 5.66 -8.34
N THR A 109 14.86 6.79 -8.91
CA THR A 109 14.28 7.39 -10.13
C THR A 109 15.07 7.08 -11.39
N SER A 110 16.25 6.48 -11.25
CA SER A 110 16.97 5.99 -12.41
C SER A 110 16.22 4.81 -13.02
N ALA A 111 16.13 4.76 -14.35
CA ALA A 111 15.46 3.66 -15.05
C ALA A 111 16.08 2.30 -14.71
N ARG A 112 17.39 2.28 -14.44
CA ARG A 112 18.11 1.08 -14.02
C ARG A 112 17.65 0.59 -12.64
N ASP A 113 17.61 1.47 -11.65
CA ASP A 113 17.23 1.08 -10.29
C ASP A 113 15.75 0.63 -10.25
N LEU A 114 14.89 1.32 -11.00
CA LEU A 114 13.49 0.91 -11.19
C LEU A 114 13.41 -0.49 -11.82
N GLY A 115 14.11 -0.73 -12.93
CA GLY A 115 14.10 -2.02 -13.62
C GLY A 115 14.62 -3.17 -12.73
N GLU A 116 15.74 -2.97 -12.03
CA GLU A 116 16.29 -3.96 -11.10
C GLU A 116 15.33 -4.25 -9.94
N THR A 117 14.55 -3.25 -9.50
CA THR A 117 13.57 -3.44 -8.43
C THR A 117 12.32 -4.11 -8.95
N THR A 118 11.86 -3.78 -10.16
CA THR A 118 10.75 -4.47 -10.81
C THR A 118 11.03 -5.96 -10.96
N ILE A 119 12.21 -6.35 -11.44
CA ILE A 119 12.61 -7.76 -11.55
C ILE A 119 12.58 -8.42 -10.16
N SER A 120 13.20 -7.79 -9.17
CA SER A 120 13.19 -8.28 -7.77
C SER A 120 11.79 -8.46 -7.20
N MET A 121 10.84 -7.56 -7.49
CA MET A 121 9.45 -7.70 -7.02
C MET A 121 8.70 -8.82 -7.74
N LEU A 122 9.00 -9.07 -9.03
CA LEU A 122 8.42 -10.17 -9.80
C LEU A 122 8.91 -11.55 -9.33
N GLU A 123 10.08 -11.63 -8.71
CA GLU A 123 10.58 -12.84 -8.06
C GLU A 123 9.79 -13.20 -6.78
N GLY A 124 8.87 -12.33 -6.33
CA GLY A 124 7.95 -12.62 -5.22
C GLY A 124 8.71 -12.89 -3.92
N THR A 125 8.51 -14.09 -3.36
CA THR A 125 9.14 -14.50 -2.08
C THR A 125 10.66 -14.68 -2.19
N GLU A 126 11.19 -14.86 -3.39
CA GLU A 126 12.63 -14.94 -3.65
C GLU A 126 13.26 -13.55 -3.90
N GLY A 127 12.42 -12.52 -3.96
CA GLY A 127 12.80 -11.14 -4.20
C GLY A 127 13.46 -10.45 -3.01
N ARG A 128 13.93 -9.22 -3.24
CA ARG A 128 14.52 -8.39 -2.18
C ARG A 128 13.49 -7.72 -1.28
N GLN A 129 12.21 -7.72 -1.68
CA GLN A 129 11.09 -7.09 -0.98
C GLN A 129 10.18 -8.11 -0.27
N THR A 130 10.61 -9.36 -0.10
CA THR A 130 9.84 -10.42 0.58
C THR A 130 9.33 -10.00 1.95
N LYS A 131 10.14 -9.25 2.70
CA LYS A 131 9.76 -8.73 4.02
C LYS A 131 8.50 -7.85 3.98
N GLU A 132 8.31 -7.06 2.92
CA GLU A 132 7.10 -6.24 2.76
C GLU A 132 5.89 -7.09 2.36
N ILE A 133 6.11 -8.16 1.58
CA ILE A 133 5.06 -9.14 1.24
C ILE A 133 4.60 -9.85 2.51
N ASP A 134 5.53 -10.33 3.33
CA ASP A 134 5.24 -11.00 4.61
C ASP A 134 4.51 -10.06 5.56
N ARG A 135 4.96 -8.81 5.68
CA ARG A 135 4.30 -7.78 6.50
C ARG A 135 2.86 -7.51 6.05
N LEU A 136 2.61 -7.45 4.74
CA LEU A 136 1.26 -7.31 4.19
C LEU A 136 0.41 -8.55 4.52
N ALA A 137 0.95 -9.75 4.30
CA ALA A 137 0.25 -11.00 4.59
C ALA A 137 -0.09 -11.15 6.08
N GLU A 138 0.84 -10.82 6.97
CA GLU A 138 0.63 -10.79 8.42
C GLU A 138 -0.45 -9.79 8.81
N TRP A 139 -0.42 -8.58 8.24
CA TRP A 139 -1.44 -7.57 8.51
C TRP A 139 -2.83 -8.01 8.02
N LEU A 140 -2.92 -8.58 6.83
CA LEU A 140 -4.17 -9.15 6.29
C LEU A 140 -4.69 -10.30 7.16
N HIS A 141 -3.79 -11.15 7.68
CA HIS A 141 -4.15 -12.26 8.55
C HIS A 141 -4.57 -11.81 9.95
N GLY A 142 -3.96 -10.75 10.46
CA GLY A 142 -4.18 -10.21 11.81
C GLY A 142 -5.41 -9.32 11.97
N GLN A 143 -6.22 -9.12 10.92
CA GLN A 143 -7.47 -8.38 11.03
C GLN A 143 -8.44 -9.12 11.97
N ALA A 144 -9.10 -8.37 12.87
CA ALA A 144 -10.06 -8.93 13.83
C ALA A 144 -11.22 -9.65 13.11
N GLU A 145 -11.63 -9.11 11.97
CA GLU A 145 -12.61 -9.71 11.08
C GLU A 145 -11.99 -9.91 9.69
N LYS A 146 -12.23 -11.07 9.09
CA LYS A 146 -11.68 -11.37 7.77
C LYS A 146 -12.46 -10.64 6.67
N ALA A 147 -11.71 -10.10 5.71
CA ALA A 147 -12.29 -9.59 4.47
C ALA A 147 -12.91 -10.73 3.66
N ASP A 148 -14.07 -10.47 3.08
CA ASP A 148 -14.71 -11.38 2.12
C ASP A 148 -14.07 -11.25 0.74
N VAL A 149 -13.57 -10.04 0.42
CA VAL A 149 -12.96 -9.71 -0.88
C VAL A 149 -11.73 -8.82 -0.67
N ILE A 150 -10.64 -9.14 -1.38
CA ILE A 150 -9.47 -8.27 -1.53
C ILE A 150 -9.38 -7.86 -3.00
N ILE A 151 -9.35 -6.56 -3.26
CA ILE A 151 -9.24 -5.99 -4.61
C ILE A 151 -7.82 -5.46 -4.79
N LEU A 152 -7.17 -5.86 -5.89
CA LEU A 152 -5.84 -5.42 -6.29
C LEU A 152 -5.99 -4.45 -7.49
N SER A 153 -5.43 -3.23 -7.38
CA SER A 153 -5.39 -2.25 -8.48
C SER A 153 -3.99 -2.00 -9.03
#